data_AF-A0A7M1KC21-F1
#
_entry.id   AF-A0A7M1KC21-F1
#
_cell.length_a   1.000
_cell.length_b   1.000
_cell.length_c   1.000
_cell.angle_alpha   90.00
_cell.angle_beta   90.00
_cell.angle_gamma   90.00
#
_symmetry.space_group_name_H-M   'P 1'
#
loop_
_entity.id
_entity.type
_entity.pdbx_description
1 polymer ?
#
loop_
_entity_poly.entity_id
_entity_poly.type
_entity_poly.pdbx_seq_one_letter_code
_entity_poly.pdbx_strand_id
1 'polypeptide(L)'
;MERSAMEYAFCAIWARYQKSNQESVTLEQLKFWAIDKGLCVTGIERKEIGAFNKTDCIVIHTNEGSACLPVTNDKSKEDWRERHDHSNQTAEEWKKLEWFSPFWVSGRDARKILQDAKLRSASEAIEMFNYHTSTIYTLSFEAVCIEQIMGSAKCLIDIRPLAREAYLAFYAGYKSASIAALIPAIEGAITRILPKEMQSLATLEKVNRVVEGAIQYAAELHYEGMWTPSGYKSVDYLFCMDERVFAFETFRRWLQDSFFQSTDEYTGAANLNRHLFAHGLSPEWQRANLARLIVAISTIGLIESWYCRDNSVSLFFPAPDKDSELLWQQAILHGSAQMVIKLMEEKHYHESGKVVPVVPTDDGTTLRKSLLMKDCIDDLVRPLRSAGWAVEFTEDSSDIYVKLLAKSDTGSLSVALLYSCASDNCLYKDLEKDCDVILYRGAPYHQEQFARGVKVHVGPVAGWQPPLAASYKKP
;
A
#
# COMPACT_ATOMS: atom_id res chain seq x y z
N MET A 1 32.07 19.40 -15.47
CA MET A 1 31.54 19.75 -16.80
C MET A 1 31.81 21.23 -17.00
N GLU A 2 32.65 21.60 -17.96
CA GLU A 2 32.89 23.01 -18.28
C GLU A 2 31.58 23.62 -18.80
N ARG A 3 31.16 24.75 -18.22
CA ARG A 3 29.95 25.46 -18.67
C ARG A 3 30.20 26.03 -20.06
N SER A 4 29.21 25.95 -20.93
CA SER A 4 29.33 26.53 -22.28
C SER A 4 29.45 28.06 -22.20
N ALA A 5 30.04 28.68 -23.23
CA ALA A 5 30.15 30.14 -23.29
C ALA A 5 28.77 30.83 -23.19
N MET A 6 27.74 30.21 -23.77
CA MET A 6 26.34 30.64 -23.68
C MET A 6 25.83 30.61 -22.23
N GLU A 7 26.06 29.51 -21.49
CA GLU A 7 25.64 29.40 -20.09
C GLU A 7 26.31 30.46 -19.21
N TYR A 8 27.60 30.75 -19.44
CA TYR A 8 28.29 31.83 -18.74
C TYR A 8 27.67 33.19 -19.03
N ALA A 9 27.29 33.46 -20.28
CA ALA A 9 26.60 34.70 -20.66
C ALA A 9 25.26 34.81 -19.94
N PHE A 10 24.43 33.76 -19.93
CA PHE A 10 23.16 33.76 -19.20
C PHE A 10 23.33 33.92 -17.68
N CYS A 11 24.32 33.25 -17.07
CA CYS A 11 24.68 33.47 -15.66
C CYS A 11 25.02 34.94 -15.38
N ALA A 12 25.81 35.58 -16.25
CA ALA A 12 26.22 36.96 -16.09
C ALA A 12 25.03 37.93 -16.23
N ILE A 13 24.14 37.68 -17.18
CA ILE A 13 22.90 38.46 -17.37
C ILE A 13 22.01 38.32 -16.15
N TRP A 14 21.82 37.10 -15.65
CA TRP A 14 21.03 36.84 -14.43
C TRP A 14 21.62 37.57 -13.21
N ALA A 15 22.93 37.47 -12.97
CA ALA A 15 23.57 38.15 -11.86
C ALA A 15 23.42 39.69 -11.93
N ARG A 16 23.41 40.25 -13.14
CA ARG A 16 23.13 41.68 -13.37
C ARG A 16 21.66 42.01 -13.12
N TYR A 17 20.75 41.16 -13.60
CA TYR A 17 19.31 41.32 -13.40
C TYR A 17 18.93 41.29 -11.93
N GLN A 18 19.48 40.35 -11.14
CA GLN A 18 19.24 40.26 -9.70
C GLN A 18 19.70 41.49 -8.90
N LYS A 19 20.77 42.17 -9.36
CA LYS A 19 21.28 43.39 -8.73
C LYS A 19 20.52 44.65 -9.14
N SER A 20 19.71 44.55 -10.18
CA SER A 20 18.91 45.67 -10.70
C SER A 20 17.54 45.69 -10.03
N ASN A 21 16.86 46.83 -10.06
CA ASN A 21 15.44 46.87 -9.69
C ASN A 21 14.62 46.19 -10.80
N GLN A 22 14.24 44.92 -10.56
CA GLN A 22 13.60 44.04 -11.56
C GLN A 22 12.33 44.63 -12.17
N GLU A 23 11.58 45.45 -11.42
CA GLU A 23 10.35 46.10 -11.88
C GLU A 23 10.60 47.21 -12.90
N SER A 24 11.82 47.76 -12.92
CA SER A 24 12.22 48.86 -13.82
C SER A 24 13.01 48.40 -15.05
N VAL A 25 13.42 47.13 -15.09
CA VAL A 25 14.22 46.60 -16.20
C VAL A 25 13.31 46.33 -17.39
N THR A 26 13.55 47.02 -18.52
CA THR A 26 12.76 46.81 -19.74
C THR A 26 13.33 45.67 -20.59
N LEU A 27 12.52 45.13 -21.51
CA LEU A 27 12.96 44.06 -22.42
C LEU A 27 14.10 44.54 -23.34
N GLU A 28 14.11 45.81 -23.73
CA GLU A 28 15.17 46.42 -24.54
C GLU A 28 16.50 46.49 -23.77
N GLN A 29 16.45 46.79 -22.46
CA GLN A 29 17.65 46.79 -21.63
C GLN A 29 18.24 45.38 -21.52
N LEU A 30 17.40 44.35 -21.34
CA LEU A 30 17.85 42.96 -21.34
C LEU A 30 18.42 42.52 -22.68
N LYS A 31 17.80 42.97 -23.80
CA LYS A 31 18.33 42.74 -25.15
C LYS A 31 19.73 43.32 -25.30
N PHE A 32 19.94 44.54 -24.83
CA PHE A 32 21.25 45.18 -24.85
C PHE A 32 22.27 44.40 -24.02
N TRP A 33 21.91 43.95 -22.81
CA TRP A 33 22.82 43.16 -21.97
C TRP A 33 23.19 41.82 -22.60
N ALA A 34 22.25 41.15 -23.27
CA ALA A 34 22.51 39.90 -23.96
C ALA A 34 23.45 40.09 -25.16
N ILE A 35 23.25 41.13 -25.97
CA ILE A 35 24.14 41.48 -27.09
C ILE A 35 25.54 41.86 -26.60
N ASP A 36 25.65 42.64 -25.52
CA ASP A 36 26.92 43.01 -24.88
C ASP A 36 27.70 41.78 -24.37
N LYS A 37 27.00 40.71 -24.01
CA LYS A 37 27.60 39.41 -23.64
C LYS A 37 27.87 38.49 -24.83
N GLY A 38 27.72 38.98 -26.05
CA GLY A 38 28.04 38.26 -27.28
C GLY A 38 26.95 37.28 -27.74
N LEU A 39 25.73 37.38 -27.23
CA LEU A 39 24.62 36.52 -27.65
C LEU A 39 23.89 37.10 -28.87
N CYS A 40 23.58 36.24 -29.85
CA CYS A 40 22.72 36.60 -30.98
C CYS A 40 21.24 36.46 -30.60
N VAL A 41 20.65 37.55 -30.08
CA VAL A 41 19.26 37.57 -29.62
C VAL A 41 18.28 37.60 -30.80
N THR A 42 17.40 36.59 -30.88
CA THR A 42 16.34 36.49 -31.89
C THR A 42 15.00 37.05 -31.39
N GLY A 43 14.76 37.02 -30.07
CA GLY A 43 13.55 37.55 -29.45
C GLY A 43 13.69 37.67 -27.93
N ILE A 44 12.92 38.58 -27.33
CA ILE A 44 12.76 38.66 -25.87
C ILE A 44 11.28 38.91 -25.58
N GLU A 45 10.71 38.11 -24.68
CA GLU A 45 9.32 38.24 -24.27
C GLU A 45 9.15 37.97 -22.78
N ARG A 46 8.02 38.39 -22.21
CA ARG A 46 7.60 38.01 -20.86
C ARG A 46 6.53 36.93 -20.97
N LYS A 47 6.74 35.80 -20.32
CA LYS A 47 5.88 34.61 -20.42
C LYS A 47 5.85 33.86 -19.09
N GLU A 48 4.69 33.32 -18.75
CA GLU A 48 4.52 32.40 -17.64
C GLU A 48 4.96 30.98 -18.06
N ILE A 49 5.95 30.42 -17.36
CA ILE A 49 6.58 29.12 -17.66
C ILE A 49 6.38 28.15 -16.50
N GLY A 50 6.11 26.88 -16.81
CA GLY A 50 5.96 25.82 -15.81
C GLY A 50 5.01 24.73 -16.30
N ALA A 51 5.27 23.47 -16.01
CA ALA A 51 4.37 22.39 -16.45
C ALA A 51 3.04 22.40 -15.68
N PHE A 52 3.09 22.75 -14.39
CA PHE A 52 1.94 22.81 -13.48
C PHE A 52 1.74 24.25 -13.01
N ASN A 53 2.24 24.60 -11.82
CA ASN A 53 2.26 25.99 -11.38
C ASN A 53 3.25 26.77 -12.24
N LYS A 54 2.90 28.03 -12.54
CA LYS A 54 3.67 28.88 -13.43
C LYS A 54 4.54 29.87 -12.67
N THR A 55 5.74 30.09 -13.18
CA THR A 55 6.66 31.17 -12.81
C THR A 55 6.64 32.21 -13.91
N ASP A 56 6.40 33.47 -13.54
CA ASP A 56 6.57 34.60 -14.46
C ASP A 56 8.06 34.77 -14.80
N CYS A 57 8.38 34.75 -16.09
CA CYS A 57 9.74 34.80 -16.61
C CYS A 57 9.85 35.86 -17.70
N ILE A 58 11.05 36.42 -17.82
CA ILE A 58 11.51 37.04 -19.07
C ILE A 58 12.32 36.00 -19.83
N VAL A 59 11.88 35.66 -21.03
CA VAL A 59 12.52 34.68 -21.89
C VAL A 59 13.39 35.39 -22.92
N ILE A 60 14.66 34.98 -22.99
CA ILE A 60 15.62 35.44 -24.00
C ILE A 60 15.84 34.31 -24.99
N HIS A 61 15.43 34.52 -26.23
CA HIS A 61 15.69 33.60 -27.33
C HIS A 61 16.98 33.97 -28.05
N THR A 62 17.85 32.99 -28.24
CA THR A 62 19.06 33.09 -29.07
C THR A 62 19.04 32.00 -30.15
N ASN A 63 19.99 32.06 -31.07
CA ASN A 63 20.24 31.00 -32.06
C ASN A 63 20.78 29.70 -31.45
N GLU A 64 21.39 29.75 -30.26
CA GLU A 64 22.03 28.61 -29.60
C GLU A 64 21.19 28.00 -28.47
N GLY A 65 20.16 28.70 -28.02
CA GLY A 65 19.28 28.25 -26.94
C GLY A 65 18.40 29.38 -26.40
N SER A 66 17.56 29.07 -25.42
CA SER A 66 16.74 30.09 -24.74
C SER A 66 16.99 30.08 -23.23
N ALA A 67 16.85 31.23 -22.60
CA ALA A 67 16.97 31.41 -21.15
C ALA A 67 15.68 31.98 -20.55
N CYS A 68 15.21 31.39 -19.45
CA CYS A 68 14.12 31.88 -18.61
C CYS A 68 14.76 32.61 -17.42
N LEU A 69 14.49 33.91 -17.29
CA LEU A 69 14.87 34.73 -16.14
C LEU A 69 13.63 34.95 -15.27
N PRO A 70 13.48 34.26 -14.12
CA PRO A 70 12.32 34.43 -13.25
C PRO A 70 12.21 35.86 -12.72
N VAL A 71 11.01 36.43 -12.82
CA VAL A 71 10.68 37.73 -12.24
C VAL A 71 10.19 37.50 -10.82
N THR A 72 10.80 38.18 -9.85
CA THR A 72 10.43 38.02 -8.44
C THR A 72 9.89 39.32 -7.88
N ASN A 73 8.57 39.37 -7.68
CA ASN A 73 7.88 40.44 -6.94
C ASN A 73 7.32 39.90 -5.62
N ASP A 74 6.87 40.79 -4.73
CA ASP A 74 6.43 40.39 -3.39
C ASP A 74 5.21 39.46 -3.43
N LYS A 75 4.28 39.67 -4.37
CA LYS A 75 3.15 38.78 -4.60
C LYS A 75 3.59 37.36 -4.98
N SER A 76 4.53 37.23 -5.92
CA SER A 76 5.04 35.92 -6.38
C SER A 76 5.74 35.15 -5.27
N LYS A 77 6.41 35.84 -4.35
CA LYS A 77 7.02 35.23 -3.16
C LYS A 77 5.97 34.76 -2.17
N GLU A 78 4.92 35.54 -1.97
CA GLU A 78 3.79 35.18 -1.10
C GLU A 78 3.03 33.97 -1.66
N ASP A 79 2.64 34.01 -2.95
CA ASP A 79 1.98 32.90 -3.63
C ASP A 79 2.82 31.61 -3.57
N TRP A 80 4.15 31.72 -3.77
CA TRP A 80 5.04 30.57 -3.65
C TRP A 80 5.11 30.04 -2.22
N ARG A 81 5.19 30.91 -1.21
CA ARG A 81 5.24 30.52 0.21
C ARG A 81 3.96 29.80 0.62
N GLU A 82 2.80 30.31 0.25
CA GLU A 82 1.51 29.66 0.53
C GLU A 82 1.44 28.25 -0.09
N ARG A 83 1.87 28.11 -1.36
CA ARG A 83 1.94 26.81 -2.03
C ARG A 83 2.95 25.87 -1.39
N HIS A 84 4.10 26.40 -0.97
CA HIS A 84 5.16 25.64 -0.30
C HIS A 84 4.69 25.09 1.04
N ASP A 85 4.03 25.92 1.85
CA ASP A 85 3.46 25.52 3.14
C ASP A 85 2.35 24.46 2.95
N HIS A 86 1.49 24.63 1.96
CA HIS A 86 0.47 23.63 1.61
C HIS A 86 1.09 22.29 1.19
N SER A 87 2.10 22.32 0.31
CA SER A 87 2.78 21.11 -0.17
C SER A 87 3.49 20.37 0.96
N ASN A 88 4.15 21.11 1.87
CA ASN A 88 4.74 20.50 3.07
C ASN A 88 3.69 19.88 3.99
N GLN A 89 2.54 20.55 4.19
CA GLN A 89 1.46 19.94 4.95
C GLN A 89 0.99 18.63 4.32
N THR A 90 0.79 18.60 2.99
CA THR A 90 0.42 17.37 2.28
C THR A 90 1.50 16.28 2.38
N ALA A 91 2.78 16.66 2.35
CA ALA A 91 3.89 15.72 2.52
C ALA A 91 3.92 15.11 3.93
N GLU A 92 3.64 15.90 4.97
CA GLU A 92 3.50 15.40 6.34
C GLU A 92 2.28 14.49 6.52
N GLU A 93 1.18 14.77 5.82
CA GLU A 93 0.01 13.88 5.80
C GLU A 93 0.37 12.53 5.13
N TRP A 94 1.15 12.52 4.05
CA TRP A 94 1.69 11.29 3.45
C TRP A 94 2.67 10.56 4.37
N LYS A 95 3.57 11.29 5.03
CA LYS A 95 4.51 10.75 6.01
C LYS A 95 3.80 10.04 7.15
N LYS A 96 2.70 10.61 7.67
CA LYS A 96 1.86 9.97 8.69
C LYS A 96 1.27 8.63 8.23
N LEU A 97 1.02 8.48 6.93
CA LEU A 97 0.52 7.25 6.32
C LEU A 97 1.64 6.24 5.99
N GLU A 98 2.90 6.61 6.28
CA GLU A 98 4.10 5.89 5.84
C GLU A 98 4.02 5.55 4.36
N TRP A 99 3.67 6.55 3.58
CA TRP A 99 3.49 6.45 2.15
C TRP A 99 3.96 7.73 1.47
N PHE A 100 3.92 7.72 0.14
CA PHE A 100 4.32 8.84 -0.70
C PHE A 100 3.18 9.21 -1.65
N SER A 101 3.30 10.35 -2.33
CA SER A 101 2.30 10.77 -3.32
C SER A 101 2.32 9.82 -4.53
N PRO A 102 1.27 9.00 -4.75
CA PRO A 102 1.28 7.97 -5.77
C PRO A 102 1.04 8.54 -7.18
N PHE A 103 1.70 7.95 -8.20
CA PHE A 103 1.57 8.39 -9.60
C PHE A 103 0.28 7.91 -10.29
N TRP A 104 -0.15 6.68 -9.98
CA TRP A 104 -1.25 6.02 -10.69
C TRP A 104 -2.56 5.97 -9.89
N VAL A 105 -2.73 6.88 -8.94
CA VAL A 105 -3.97 7.06 -8.19
C VAL A 105 -4.57 8.39 -8.56
N SER A 106 -5.89 8.44 -8.76
CA SER A 106 -6.54 9.69 -9.15
C SER A 106 -6.36 10.75 -8.06
N GLY A 107 -6.20 12.02 -8.45
CA GLY A 107 -6.10 13.11 -7.49
C GLY A 107 -7.33 13.22 -6.57
N ARG A 108 -8.49 12.73 -7.00
CA ARG A 108 -9.70 12.64 -6.17
C ARG A 108 -9.50 11.63 -5.03
N ASP A 109 -9.02 10.43 -5.36
CA ASP A 109 -8.82 9.36 -4.37
C ASP A 109 -7.67 9.69 -3.42
N ALA A 110 -6.58 10.25 -3.94
CA ALA A 110 -5.47 10.74 -3.12
C ALA A 110 -5.94 11.77 -2.09
N ARG A 111 -6.73 12.77 -2.51
CA ARG A 111 -7.32 13.76 -1.57
C ARG A 111 -8.24 13.13 -0.54
N LYS A 112 -9.05 12.13 -0.94
CA LYS A 112 -9.95 11.41 -0.03
C LYS A 112 -9.17 10.65 1.05
N ILE A 113 -8.10 9.95 0.65
CA ILE A 113 -7.18 9.26 1.57
C ILE A 113 -6.62 10.24 2.59
N LEU A 114 -6.05 11.37 2.12
CA LEU A 114 -5.43 12.36 2.99
C LEU A 114 -6.44 13.04 3.91
N GLN A 115 -7.63 13.37 3.42
CA GLN A 115 -8.70 13.98 4.21
C GLN A 115 -9.17 13.07 5.34
N ASP A 116 -9.34 11.78 5.07
CA ASP A 116 -9.68 10.80 6.10
C ASP A 116 -8.51 10.55 7.06
N ALA A 117 -7.28 10.63 6.59
CA ALA A 117 -6.12 10.52 7.48
C ALA A 117 -6.01 11.72 8.43
N LYS A 118 -6.31 12.95 7.97
CA LYS A 118 -5.87 14.21 8.57
C LYS A 118 -6.01 14.34 10.09
N LEU A 119 -7.19 14.09 10.64
CA LEU A 119 -7.50 14.29 12.06
C LEU A 119 -7.36 13.03 12.92
N ARG A 120 -6.91 11.92 12.34
CA ARG A 120 -6.77 10.62 13.02
C ARG A 120 -5.35 10.42 13.55
N SER A 121 -5.22 9.55 14.57
CA SER A 121 -3.92 9.06 15.01
C SER A 121 -3.20 8.30 13.88
N ALA A 122 -1.89 8.06 14.01
CA ALA A 122 -1.12 7.34 12.99
C ALA A 122 -1.71 5.93 12.71
N SER A 123 -2.03 5.18 13.77
CA SER A 123 -2.62 3.82 13.63
C SER A 123 -3.96 3.84 12.91
N GLU A 124 -4.89 4.70 13.33
CA GLU A 124 -6.20 4.84 12.67
C GLU A 124 -6.08 5.35 11.22
N ALA A 125 -5.12 6.23 10.96
CA ALA A 125 -4.86 6.74 9.62
C ALA A 125 -4.35 5.62 8.69
N ILE A 126 -3.50 4.70 9.19
CA ILE A 126 -3.07 3.51 8.46
C ILE A 126 -4.25 2.57 8.16
N GLU A 127 -5.18 2.37 9.11
CA GLU A 127 -6.38 1.57 8.87
C GLU A 127 -7.25 2.18 7.76
N MET A 128 -7.48 3.50 7.80
CA MET A 128 -8.23 4.19 6.74
C MET A 128 -7.51 4.14 5.39
N PHE A 129 -6.18 4.27 5.38
CA PHE A 129 -5.39 4.10 4.15
C PHE A 129 -5.58 2.69 3.58
N ASN A 130 -5.48 1.65 4.41
CA ASN A 130 -5.65 0.27 3.97
C ASN A 130 -7.07 0.03 3.43
N TYR A 131 -8.08 0.62 4.06
CA TYR A 131 -9.45 0.60 3.58
C TYR A 131 -9.57 1.20 2.17
N HIS A 132 -9.10 2.44 1.95
CA HIS A 132 -9.19 3.07 0.63
C HIS A 132 -8.38 2.31 -0.42
N THR A 133 -7.15 1.97 -0.10
CA THR A 133 -6.24 1.32 -1.04
C THR A 133 -6.67 -0.09 -1.43
N SER A 134 -7.47 -0.79 -0.61
CA SER A 134 -8.08 -2.09 -0.98
C SER A 134 -8.93 -2.04 -2.26
N THR A 135 -9.45 -0.85 -2.60
CA THR A 135 -10.26 -0.64 -3.81
C THR A 135 -9.50 0.04 -4.95
N ILE A 136 -8.28 0.50 -4.67
CA ILE A 136 -7.42 1.22 -5.63
C ILE A 136 -6.34 0.26 -6.14
N TYR A 137 -5.54 -0.30 -5.23
CA TYR A 137 -4.53 -1.31 -5.52
C TYR A 137 -5.17 -2.70 -5.55
N THR A 138 -6.04 -2.89 -6.52
CA THR A 138 -6.72 -4.17 -6.74
C THR A 138 -5.77 -5.22 -7.32
N LEU A 139 -6.21 -6.49 -7.31
CA LEU A 139 -5.49 -7.60 -7.95
C LEU A 139 -5.08 -7.31 -9.40
N SER A 140 -6.01 -6.74 -10.19
CA SER A 140 -5.74 -6.41 -11.58
C SER A 140 -4.75 -5.25 -11.70
N PHE A 141 -4.83 -4.25 -10.82
CA PHE A 141 -3.86 -3.16 -10.74
C PHE A 141 -2.45 -3.71 -10.47
N GLU A 142 -2.29 -4.57 -9.47
CA GLU A 142 -1.01 -5.20 -9.13
C GLU A 142 -0.46 -6.04 -10.30
N ALA A 143 -1.31 -6.78 -11.00
CA ALA A 143 -0.91 -7.56 -12.16
C ALA A 143 -0.42 -6.68 -13.32
N VAL A 144 -1.06 -5.53 -13.57
CA VAL A 144 -0.61 -4.53 -14.55
C VAL A 144 0.75 -3.95 -14.17
N CYS A 145 0.94 -3.60 -12.89
CA CYS A 145 2.24 -3.17 -12.37
C CYS A 145 3.34 -4.20 -12.68
N ILE A 146 3.11 -5.47 -12.35
CA ILE A 146 4.10 -6.55 -12.54
C ILE A 146 4.39 -6.81 -14.02
N GLU A 147 3.35 -7.00 -14.84
CA GLU A 147 3.56 -7.47 -16.22
C GLU A 147 3.96 -6.34 -17.16
N GLN A 148 3.35 -5.17 -17.03
CA GLN A 148 3.53 -4.06 -17.97
C GLN A 148 4.54 -3.03 -17.46
N ILE A 149 4.40 -2.55 -16.22
CA ILE A 149 5.29 -1.49 -15.71
C ILE A 149 6.69 -2.06 -15.42
N MET A 150 6.80 -3.14 -14.64
CA MET A 150 8.09 -3.78 -14.39
C MET A 150 8.67 -4.42 -15.66
N GLY A 151 7.82 -4.86 -16.59
CA GLY A 151 8.25 -5.37 -17.89
C GLY A 151 8.87 -4.32 -18.82
N SER A 152 8.53 -3.03 -18.62
CA SER A 152 9.04 -1.93 -19.45
C SER A 152 10.28 -1.24 -18.85
N ALA A 153 10.54 -1.41 -17.56
CA ALA A 153 11.69 -0.85 -16.86
C ALA A 153 12.90 -1.81 -16.90
N LYS A 154 14.07 -1.32 -17.32
CA LYS A 154 15.29 -2.14 -17.47
C LYS A 154 15.79 -2.64 -16.11
N CYS A 155 15.72 -1.82 -15.06
CA CYS A 155 16.15 -2.21 -13.72
C CYS A 155 15.25 -3.29 -13.09
N LEU A 156 14.03 -3.48 -13.61
CA LEU A 156 13.02 -4.37 -13.08
C LEU A 156 12.78 -5.63 -13.92
N ILE A 157 13.28 -5.70 -15.16
CA ILE A 157 13.00 -6.83 -16.04
C ILE A 157 13.41 -8.19 -15.43
N ASP A 158 14.54 -8.22 -14.72
CA ASP A 158 15.03 -9.41 -13.99
C ASP A 158 14.34 -9.62 -12.63
N ILE A 159 13.65 -8.60 -12.10
CA ILE A 159 12.85 -8.68 -10.87
C ILE A 159 11.42 -9.15 -11.19
N ARG A 160 10.89 -8.86 -12.37
CA ARG A 160 9.52 -9.20 -12.77
C ARG A 160 9.16 -10.67 -12.50
N PRO A 161 10.00 -11.68 -12.83
CA PRO A 161 9.70 -13.07 -12.48
C PRO A 161 9.53 -13.31 -10.98
N LEU A 162 10.39 -12.70 -10.15
CA LEU A 162 10.28 -12.76 -8.69
C LEU A 162 9.01 -12.06 -8.19
N ALA A 163 8.65 -10.92 -8.77
CA ALA A 163 7.43 -10.21 -8.43
C ALA A 163 6.17 -11.00 -8.80
N ARG A 164 6.19 -11.67 -9.96
CA ARG A 164 5.13 -12.59 -10.38
C ARG A 164 4.98 -13.76 -9.41
N GLU A 165 6.09 -14.39 -9.02
CA GLU A 165 6.08 -15.49 -8.05
C GLU A 165 5.56 -15.02 -6.69
N ALA A 166 6.06 -13.90 -6.18
CA ALA A 166 5.61 -13.33 -4.91
C ALA A 166 4.11 -13.03 -4.93
N TYR A 167 3.60 -12.42 -6.00
CA TYR A 167 2.18 -12.13 -6.18
C TYR A 167 1.34 -13.41 -6.12
N LEU A 168 1.70 -14.44 -6.89
CA LEU A 168 0.97 -15.72 -6.88
C LEU A 168 1.08 -16.46 -5.53
N ALA A 169 2.26 -16.45 -4.91
CA ALA A 169 2.50 -17.07 -3.61
C ALA A 169 1.64 -16.43 -2.51
N PHE A 170 1.43 -15.11 -2.56
CA PHE A 170 0.57 -14.40 -1.62
C PHE A 170 -0.87 -14.94 -1.66
N TYR A 171 -1.44 -15.08 -2.86
CA TYR A 171 -2.80 -15.61 -3.03
C TYR A 171 -2.89 -17.12 -2.84
N ALA A 172 -1.77 -17.83 -2.93
CA ALA A 172 -1.65 -19.22 -2.48
C ALA A 172 -1.48 -19.36 -0.95
N GLY A 173 -1.58 -18.27 -0.18
CA GLY A 173 -1.52 -18.30 1.29
C GLY A 173 -0.13 -18.11 1.90
N TYR A 174 0.92 -17.98 1.10
CA TYR A 174 2.30 -17.75 1.55
C TYR A 174 2.63 -16.25 1.69
N LYS A 175 1.78 -15.50 2.39
CA LYS A 175 1.86 -14.02 2.43
C LYS A 175 3.20 -13.49 2.97
N SER A 176 3.75 -14.10 4.03
CA SER A 176 5.04 -13.69 4.60
C SER A 176 6.17 -13.85 3.61
N ALA A 177 6.26 -15.04 3.00
CA ALA A 177 7.33 -15.36 2.05
C ALA A 177 7.27 -14.45 0.82
N SER A 178 6.06 -14.17 0.34
CA SER A 178 5.81 -13.21 -0.73
C SER A 178 6.34 -11.80 -0.39
N ILE A 179 5.94 -11.23 0.75
CA ILE A 179 6.39 -9.90 1.18
C ILE A 179 7.92 -9.88 1.37
N ALA A 180 8.46 -10.91 2.02
CA ALA A 180 9.89 -11.09 2.27
C ALA A 180 10.72 -11.02 0.98
N ALA A 181 10.25 -11.70 -0.07
CA ALA A 181 10.94 -11.79 -1.34
C ALA A 181 11.06 -10.42 -2.05
N LEU A 182 10.10 -9.53 -1.84
CA LEU A 182 10.06 -8.22 -2.51
C LEU A 182 10.87 -7.13 -1.80
N ILE A 183 11.15 -7.26 -0.51
CA ILE A 183 11.90 -6.24 0.24
C ILE A 183 13.32 -6.02 -0.33
N PRO A 184 14.14 -7.06 -0.60
CA PRO A 184 15.44 -6.88 -1.24
C PRO A 184 15.35 -6.35 -2.68
N ALA A 185 14.21 -6.57 -3.36
CA ALA A 185 14.03 -6.14 -4.74
C ALA A 185 14.04 -4.60 -4.88
N ILE A 186 13.57 -3.86 -3.87
CA ILE A 186 13.65 -2.39 -3.84
C ILE A 186 15.11 -1.92 -3.89
N GLU A 187 15.97 -2.45 -3.01
CA GLU A 187 17.39 -2.09 -2.95
C GLU A 187 18.14 -2.54 -4.22
N GLY A 188 17.82 -3.73 -4.72
CA GLY A 188 18.37 -4.27 -5.96
C GLY A 188 18.01 -3.42 -7.18
N ALA A 189 16.75 -3.01 -7.31
CA ALA A 189 16.26 -2.17 -8.40
C ALA A 189 16.97 -0.80 -8.42
N ILE A 190 17.04 -0.12 -7.28
CA ILE A 190 17.72 1.19 -7.17
C ILE A 190 19.20 1.08 -7.52
N THR A 191 19.87 0.01 -7.08
CA THR A 191 21.28 -0.23 -7.41
C THR A 191 21.50 -0.43 -8.92
N ARG A 192 20.57 -1.10 -9.63
CA ARG A 192 20.68 -1.35 -11.07
C ARG A 192 20.50 -0.12 -11.95
N ILE A 193 19.81 0.92 -11.47
CA ILE A 193 19.65 2.18 -12.19
C ILE A 193 21.00 2.90 -12.33
N LEU A 194 21.86 2.78 -11.32
CA LEU A 194 23.12 3.50 -11.26
C LEU A 194 24.22 2.83 -12.12
N PRO A 195 25.12 3.64 -12.72
CA PRO A 195 26.34 3.15 -13.35
C PRO A 195 27.17 2.29 -12.39
N LYS A 196 27.93 1.32 -12.92
CA LYS A 196 28.69 0.33 -12.12
C LYS A 196 29.61 0.98 -11.09
N GLU A 197 30.20 2.11 -11.43
CA GLU A 197 31.13 2.88 -10.60
C GLU A 197 30.45 3.45 -9.34
N MET A 198 29.13 3.62 -9.38
CA MET A 198 28.32 4.19 -8.29
C MET A 198 27.56 3.10 -7.50
N GLN A 199 27.66 1.83 -7.88
CA GLN A 199 26.92 0.75 -7.22
C GLN A 199 27.44 0.41 -5.82
N SER A 200 28.67 0.82 -5.48
CA SER A 200 29.27 0.62 -4.15
C SER A 200 28.89 1.69 -3.13
N LEU A 201 28.11 2.71 -3.52
CA LEU A 201 27.63 3.75 -2.60
C LEU A 201 26.72 3.14 -1.51
N ALA A 202 26.60 3.83 -0.38
CA ALA A 202 25.61 3.46 0.64
C ALA A 202 24.18 3.55 0.09
N THR A 203 23.28 2.70 0.57
CA THR A 203 21.91 2.58 0.03
C THR A 203 21.17 3.91 -0.04
N LEU A 204 21.21 4.73 1.02
CA LEU A 204 20.57 6.05 1.04
C LEU A 204 21.21 7.05 0.05
N GLU A 205 22.51 6.97 -0.18
CA GLU A 205 23.18 7.79 -1.19
C GLU A 205 22.76 7.36 -2.61
N LYS A 206 22.55 6.06 -2.85
CA LYS A 206 22.00 5.59 -4.13
C LYS A 206 20.59 6.14 -4.37
N VAL A 207 19.73 6.10 -3.34
CA VAL A 207 18.38 6.70 -3.39
C VAL A 207 18.46 8.16 -3.79
N ASN A 208 19.33 8.94 -3.12
CA ASN A 208 19.52 10.36 -3.43
C ASN A 208 19.91 10.58 -4.88
N ARG A 209 20.91 9.85 -5.40
CA ARG A 209 21.41 10.03 -6.77
C ARG A 209 20.36 9.72 -7.83
N VAL A 210 19.64 8.62 -7.65
CA VAL A 210 18.62 8.17 -8.61
C VAL A 210 17.46 9.16 -8.64
N VAL A 211 16.95 9.56 -7.48
CA VAL A 211 15.81 10.50 -7.40
C VAL A 211 16.21 11.90 -7.85
N GLU A 212 17.41 12.38 -7.47
CA GLU A 212 17.90 13.69 -7.91
C GLU A 212 18.03 13.77 -9.43
N GLY A 213 18.50 12.71 -10.09
CA GLY A 213 18.56 12.68 -11.56
C GLY A 213 17.17 12.74 -12.22
N ALA A 214 16.17 12.05 -11.66
CA ALA A 214 14.79 12.14 -12.13
C ALA A 214 14.19 13.54 -11.90
N ILE A 215 14.45 14.15 -10.75
CA ILE A 215 14.03 15.53 -10.44
C ILE A 215 14.70 16.54 -11.36
N GLN A 216 15.99 16.36 -11.67
CA GLN A 216 16.70 17.23 -12.61
C GLN A 216 16.04 17.20 -14.00
N TYR A 217 15.66 16.02 -14.49
CA TYR A 217 14.94 15.93 -15.76
C TYR A 217 13.54 16.55 -15.68
N ALA A 218 12.81 16.37 -14.57
CA ALA A 218 11.54 17.07 -14.34
C ALA A 218 11.70 18.59 -14.32
N ALA A 219 12.75 19.12 -13.70
CA ALA A 219 13.08 20.54 -13.69
C ALA A 219 13.40 21.08 -15.10
N GLU A 220 14.12 20.30 -15.91
CA GLU A 220 14.36 20.65 -17.31
C GLU A 220 13.05 20.75 -18.09
N LEU A 221 12.16 19.77 -17.98
CA LEU A 221 10.85 19.82 -18.65
C LEU A 221 9.94 20.92 -18.12
N HIS A 222 9.99 21.22 -16.82
CA HIS A 222 9.22 22.31 -16.22
C HIS A 222 9.51 23.66 -16.89
N TYR A 223 10.78 23.89 -17.24
CA TYR A 223 11.24 25.10 -17.93
C TYR A 223 11.45 24.91 -19.45
N GLU A 224 10.77 23.94 -20.08
CA GLU A 224 10.82 23.71 -21.53
C GLU A 224 12.25 23.52 -22.08
N GLY A 225 13.16 22.97 -21.27
CA GLY A 225 14.58 22.77 -21.62
C GLY A 225 15.43 24.05 -21.61
N MET A 226 14.85 25.19 -21.24
CA MET A 226 15.56 26.47 -21.21
C MET A 226 16.61 26.54 -20.10
N TRP A 227 17.61 27.39 -20.30
CA TRP A 227 18.50 27.77 -19.21
C TRP A 227 17.70 28.53 -18.15
N THR A 228 17.86 28.14 -16.88
CA THR A 228 17.17 28.75 -15.74
C THR A 228 18.14 28.77 -14.57
N PRO A 229 18.13 29.80 -13.72
CA PRO A 229 19.00 29.83 -12.54
C PRO A 229 18.81 28.60 -11.66
N SER A 230 19.91 28.04 -11.14
CA SER A 230 19.90 26.75 -10.43
C SER A 230 18.99 26.73 -9.20
N GLY A 231 18.81 27.87 -8.52
CA GLY A 231 17.89 27.98 -7.38
C GLY A 231 16.41 27.75 -7.73
N TYR A 232 16.02 27.95 -8.99
CA TYR A 232 14.66 27.66 -9.48
C TYR A 232 14.54 26.24 -10.04
N LYS A 233 15.66 25.54 -10.26
CA LYS A 233 15.70 24.12 -10.62
C LYS A 233 15.90 23.22 -9.40
N SER A 234 16.00 23.78 -8.19
CA SER A 234 16.19 23.00 -6.97
C SER A 234 14.91 22.32 -6.54
N VAL A 235 15.06 21.25 -5.77
CA VAL A 235 13.94 20.57 -5.08
C VAL A 235 13.16 21.58 -4.24
N ASP A 236 13.85 22.41 -3.45
CA ASP A 236 13.21 23.39 -2.56
C ASP A 236 12.20 24.29 -3.29
N TYR A 237 12.61 24.84 -4.44
CA TYR A 237 11.72 25.70 -5.22
C TYR A 237 10.62 24.89 -5.93
N LEU A 238 11.01 23.78 -6.56
CA LEU A 238 10.10 23.01 -7.42
C LEU A 238 9.13 22.11 -6.66
N PHE A 239 9.36 21.85 -5.38
CA PHE A 239 8.54 20.95 -4.56
C PHE A 239 7.06 21.32 -4.58
N CYS A 240 6.73 22.61 -4.59
CA CYS A 240 5.35 23.10 -4.70
C CYS A 240 4.98 23.57 -6.12
N MET A 241 5.92 23.53 -7.07
CA MET A 241 5.71 24.05 -8.42
C MET A 241 5.45 22.95 -9.44
N ASP A 242 5.99 21.75 -9.21
CA ASP A 242 5.89 20.62 -10.14
C ASP A 242 5.44 19.35 -9.42
N GLU A 243 4.29 18.80 -9.82
CA GLU A 243 3.71 17.61 -9.17
C GLU A 243 4.60 16.37 -9.31
N ARG A 244 5.42 16.29 -10.37
CA ARG A 244 6.37 15.17 -10.55
C ARG A 244 7.51 15.27 -9.55
N VAL A 245 8.05 16.47 -9.36
CA VAL A 245 9.08 16.73 -8.34
C VAL A 245 8.53 16.44 -6.95
N PHE A 246 7.31 16.88 -6.65
CA PHE A 246 6.63 16.54 -5.40
C PHE A 246 6.51 15.02 -5.16
N ALA A 247 6.08 14.27 -6.17
CA ALA A 247 5.92 12.82 -6.07
C ALA A 247 7.27 12.09 -5.95
N PHE A 248 8.28 12.46 -6.75
CA PHE A 248 9.63 11.91 -6.62
C PHE A 248 10.25 12.20 -5.25
N GLU A 249 10.06 13.42 -4.74
CA GLU A 249 10.61 13.83 -3.45
C GLU A 249 9.93 13.13 -2.28
N THR A 250 8.60 13.03 -2.29
CA THR A 250 7.88 12.28 -1.24
C THR A 250 8.24 10.79 -1.27
N PHE A 251 8.53 10.21 -2.45
CA PHE A 251 9.05 8.85 -2.55
C PHE A 251 10.46 8.71 -1.95
N ARG A 252 11.37 9.66 -2.22
CA ARG A 252 12.70 9.71 -1.58
C ARG A 252 12.58 9.79 -0.05
N ARG A 253 11.73 10.68 0.46
CA ARG A 253 11.46 10.81 1.90
C ARG A 253 10.92 9.52 2.49
N TRP A 254 9.96 8.86 1.86
CA TRP A 254 9.44 7.58 2.33
C TRP A 254 10.52 6.48 2.41
N LEU A 255 11.40 6.40 1.40
CA LEU A 255 12.51 5.46 1.42
C LEU A 255 13.46 5.72 2.61
N GLN A 256 13.73 6.99 2.92
CA GLN A 256 14.67 7.40 3.98
C GLN A 256 14.06 7.32 5.38
N ASP A 257 12.88 7.91 5.54
CA ASP A 257 12.22 8.15 6.83
C ASP A 257 11.33 6.98 7.27
N SER A 258 11.15 5.96 6.42
CA SER A 258 10.28 4.83 6.76
C SER A 258 10.89 3.50 6.35
N PHE A 259 11.16 3.29 5.06
CA PHE A 259 11.53 1.97 4.56
C PHE A 259 12.95 1.52 4.97
N PHE A 260 13.95 2.40 4.85
CA PHE A 260 15.36 2.14 5.21
C PHE A 260 15.79 2.75 6.55
N GLN A 261 14.87 3.35 7.31
CA GLN A 261 15.19 3.92 8.62
C GLN A 261 15.70 2.82 9.57
N SER A 262 16.63 3.17 10.46
CA SER A 262 17.12 2.25 11.48
C SER A 262 15.99 1.87 12.45
N THR A 263 16.04 0.65 13.02
CA THR A 263 15.01 0.17 13.96
C THR A 263 14.92 1.01 15.22
N ASP A 264 16.04 1.62 15.64
CA ASP A 264 16.11 2.42 16.87
C ASP A 264 15.39 3.78 16.72
N GLU A 265 15.27 4.26 15.47
CA GLU A 265 14.66 5.55 15.15
C GLU A 265 13.26 5.42 14.53
N TYR A 266 12.87 4.22 14.09
CA TYR A 266 11.58 3.97 13.46
C TYR A 266 10.45 3.87 14.48
N THR A 267 9.49 4.79 14.39
CA THR A 267 8.30 4.86 15.25
C THR A 267 7.00 4.71 14.46
N GLY A 268 7.08 4.13 13.26
CA GLY A 268 5.95 4.00 12.35
C GLY A 268 4.90 2.99 12.83
N ALA A 269 3.63 3.26 12.50
CA ALA A 269 2.48 2.40 12.75
C ALA A 269 2.20 1.38 11.62
N ALA A 270 2.76 1.56 10.41
CA ALA A 270 2.51 0.63 9.30
C ALA A 270 3.39 -0.63 9.36
N ASN A 271 4.46 -0.61 10.14
CA ASN A 271 5.45 -1.68 10.27
C ASN A 271 6.10 -2.11 8.93
N LEU A 272 6.08 -1.25 7.90
CA LEU A 272 6.72 -1.48 6.60
C LEU A 272 8.14 -0.91 6.58
N ASN A 273 9.00 -1.47 7.42
CA ASN A 273 10.42 -1.12 7.54
C ASN A 273 11.29 -2.35 7.27
N ARG A 274 12.34 -2.19 6.46
CA ARG A 274 13.26 -3.27 6.06
C ARG A 274 13.93 -3.95 7.26
N HIS A 275 14.36 -3.17 8.25
CA HIS A 275 15.09 -3.68 9.40
C HIS A 275 14.16 -4.37 10.41
N LEU A 276 12.98 -3.82 10.68
CA LEU A 276 11.94 -4.51 11.45
C LEU A 276 11.60 -5.87 10.85
N PHE A 277 11.48 -5.93 9.52
CA PHE A 277 11.25 -7.19 8.80
C PHE A 277 12.43 -8.15 8.95
N ALA A 278 13.66 -7.70 8.65
CA ALA A 278 14.86 -8.54 8.68
C ALA A 278 15.13 -9.14 10.07
N HIS A 279 14.74 -8.43 11.13
CA HIS A 279 14.90 -8.88 12.52
C HIS A 279 13.65 -9.59 13.10
N GLY A 280 12.56 -9.69 12.34
CA GLY A 280 11.34 -10.39 12.76
C GLY A 280 10.66 -9.76 13.99
N LEU A 281 10.77 -8.45 14.16
CA LEU A 281 10.43 -7.75 15.41
C LEU A 281 8.93 -7.45 15.59
N SER A 282 8.09 -7.64 14.56
CA SER A 282 6.63 -7.53 14.65
C SER A 282 5.93 -8.72 13.97
N PRO A 283 4.84 -9.26 14.55
CA PRO A 283 4.01 -10.29 13.92
C PRO A 283 2.92 -9.71 12.98
N GLU A 284 2.70 -8.38 12.95
CA GLU A 284 1.50 -7.75 12.35
C GLU A 284 1.62 -7.37 10.86
N TRP A 285 2.69 -7.78 10.17
CA TRP A 285 3.00 -7.41 8.77
C TRP A 285 2.01 -7.94 7.71
N GLN A 286 0.94 -8.62 8.12
CA GLN A 286 0.02 -9.34 7.24
C GLN A 286 -1.13 -8.50 6.71
N ARG A 287 -1.41 -7.35 7.33
CA ARG A 287 -2.65 -6.62 7.09
C ARG A 287 -2.64 -5.64 5.91
N ALA A 288 -1.49 -5.22 5.38
CA ALA A 288 -1.36 -4.61 4.05
C ALA A 288 0.11 -4.31 3.73
N ASN A 289 0.77 -5.09 2.85
CA ASN A 289 2.17 -4.83 2.46
C ASN A 289 2.55 -5.29 1.03
N LEU A 290 1.84 -6.26 0.44
CA LEU A 290 2.14 -6.70 -0.93
C LEU A 290 1.90 -5.57 -1.94
N ALA A 291 0.67 -5.03 -1.97
CA ALA A 291 0.29 -3.93 -2.86
C ALA A 291 1.25 -2.73 -2.77
N ARG A 292 1.58 -2.33 -1.53
CA ARG A 292 2.56 -1.26 -1.27
C ARG A 292 3.92 -1.59 -1.89
N LEU A 293 4.45 -2.79 -1.68
CA LEU A 293 5.74 -3.18 -2.28
C LEU A 293 5.69 -3.23 -3.80
N ILE A 294 4.63 -3.76 -4.40
CA ILE A 294 4.44 -3.80 -5.86
C ILE A 294 4.40 -2.38 -6.44
N VAL A 295 3.63 -1.49 -5.82
CA VAL A 295 3.53 -0.07 -6.23
C VAL A 295 4.89 0.61 -6.07
N ALA A 296 5.58 0.43 -4.94
CA ALA A 296 6.88 1.03 -4.70
C ALA A 296 7.94 0.56 -5.71
N ILE A 297 8.00 -0.75 -6.00
CA ILE A 297 8.90 -1.31 -7.01
C ILE A 297 8.56 -0.75 -8.40
N SER A 298 7.28 -0.65 -8.74
CA SER A 298 6.84 -0.06 -10.01
C SER A 298 7.24 1.41 -10.13
N THR A 299 7.12 2.18 -9.04
CA THR A 299 7.58 3.57 -8.96
C THR A 299 9.08 3.70 -9.21
N ILE A 300 9.90 2.75 -8.77
CA ILE A 300 11.35 2.73 -9.09
C ILE A 300 11.57 2.62 -10.60
N GLY A 301 10.77 1.82 -11.31
CA GLY A 301 10.82 1.72 -12.77
C GLY A 301 10.45 3.04 -13.46
N LEU A 302 9.45 3.75 -12.94
CA LEU A 302 9.14 5.11 -13.41
C LEU A 302 10.32 6.06 -13.17
N ILE A 303 10.92 6.04 -11.97
CA ILE A 303 12.07 6.89 -11.65
C ILE A 303 13.26 6.58 -12.55
N GLU A 304 13.53 5.30 -12.85
CA GLU A 304 14.55 4.91 -13.84
C GLU A 304 14.30 5.58 -15.18
N SER A 305 13.07 5.52 -15.67
CA SER A 305 12.71 6.08 -16.97
C SER A 305 12.96 7.59 -17.06
N TRP A 306 12.73 8.30 -15.96
CA TRP A 306 13.01 9.73 -15.83
C TRP A 306 14.49 10.03 -15.65
N TYR A 307 15.21 9.20 -14.89
CA TYR A 307 16.65 9.29 -14.73
C TYR A 307 17.38 9.09 -16.07
N CYS A 308 16.97 8.08 -16.84
CA CYS A 308 17.54 7.72 -18.14
C CYS A 308 17.00 8.56 -19.31
N ARG A 309 15.92 9.32 -19.10
CA ARG A 309 15.24 10.15 -20.11
C ARG A 309 14.71 9.36 -21.32
N ASP A 310 14.38 8.09 -21.12
CA ASP A 310 13.95 7.21 -22.21
C ASP A 310 12.42 7.04 -22.30
N ASN A 311 11.68 7.53 -21.30
CA ASN A 311 10.20 7.45 -21.21
C ASN A 311 9.64 6.02 -21.41
N SER A 312 10.45 4.98 -21.11
CA SER A 312 10.06 3.57 -21.09
C SER A 312 8.84 3.27 -20.20
N VAL A 313 8.63 4.05 -19.13
CA VAL A 313 7.46 3.91 -18.24
C VAL A 313 6.59 5.16 -18.30
N SER A 314 5.29 4.94 -18.56
CA SER A 314 4.29 6.00 -18.65
C SER A 314 3.84 6.51 -17.28
N LEU A 315 3.62 7.83 -17.18
CA LEU A 315 2.94 8.46 -16.04
C LEU A 315 1.44 8.10 -16.00
N PHE A 316 0.84 7.79 -17.15
CA PHE A 316 -0.53 7.26 -17.22
C PHE A 316 -0.50 5.76 -17.00
N PHE A 317 -1.37 5.28 -16.11
CA PHE A 317 -1.50 3.86 -15.85
C PHE A 317 -1.94 3.13 -17.13
N PRO A 318 -1.22 2.08 -17.55
CA PRO A 318 -1.55 1.39 -18.79
C PRO A 318 -2.86 0.62 -18.64
N ALA A 319 -3.60 0.50 -19.75
CA ALA A 319 -4.75 -0.38 -19.80
C ALA A 319 -4.27 -1.84 -19.64
N PRO A 320 -5.03 -2.71 -18.96
CA PRO A 320 -4.70 -4.13 -18.89
C PRO A 320 -4.53 -4.76 -20.27
N ASP A 321 -3.42 -5.46 -20.46
CA ASP A 321 -3.14 -6.29 -21.62
C ASP A 321 -3.41 -7.77 -21.30
N LYS A 322 -3.15 -8.64 -22.28
CA LYS A 322 -3.40 -10.08 -22.12
C LYS A 322 -2.51 -10.71 -21.04
N ASP A 323 -1.26 -10.28 -20.89
CA ASP A 323 -0.33 -10.89 -19.94
C ASP A 323 -0.70 -10.52 -18.49
N SER A 324 -1.05 -9.26 -18.25
CA SER A 324 -1.56 -8.80 -16.95
C SER A 324 -2.93 -9.42 -16.63
N GLU A 325 -3.83 -9.56 -17.61
CA GLU A 325 -5.10 -10.25 -17.41
C GLU A 325 -4.90 -11.72 -17.02
N LEU A 326 -4.00 -12.44 -17.70
CA LEU A 326 -3.67 -13.83 -17.38
C LEU A 326 -3.04 -13.97 -16.00
N LEU A 327 -2.14 -13.06 -15.59
CA LEU A 327 -1.58 -13.07 -14.24
C LEU A 327 -2.68 -12.86 -13.18
N TRP A 328 -3.58 -11.90 -13.42
CA TRP A 328 -4.71 -11.65 -12.53
C TRP A 328 -5.62 -12.88 -12.38
N GLN A 329 -5.99 -13.51 -13.50
CA GLN A 329 -6.78 -14.75 -13.49
C GLN A 329 -6.07 -15.89 -12.76
N GLN A 330 -4.75 -16.00 -12.90
CA GLN A 330 -3.96 -16.98 -12.15
C GLN A 330 -4.01 -16.72 -10.64
N ALA A 331 -3.93 -15.47 -10.17
CA ALA A 331 -4.09 -15.19 -8.75
C ALA A 331 -5.47 -15.57 -8.20
N ILE A 332 -6.56 -15.35 -8.96
CA ILE A 332 -7.91 -15.80 -8.59
C ILE A 332 -7.94 -17.34 -8.47
N LEU A 333 -7.31 -18.04 -9.42
CA LEU A 333 -7.23 -19.51 -9.40
C LEU A 333 -6.46 -20.01 -8.17
N HIS A 334 -5.31 -19.41 -7.86
CA HIS A 334 -4.51 -19.73 -6.68
C HIS A 334 -5.31 -19.50 -5.38
N GLY A 335 -6.02 -18.38 -5.27
CA GLY A 335 -6.89 -18.11 -4.12
C GLY A 335 -8.02 -19.14 -3.99
N SER A 336 -8.63 -19.52 -5.11
CA SER A 336 -9.69 -20.53 -5.15
C SER A 336 -9.17 -21.92 -4.76
N ALA A 337 -8.02 -22.33 -5.28
CA ALA A 337 -7.36 -23.58 -4.92
C ALA A 337 -6.95 -23.59 -3.44
N GLN A 338 -6.45 -22.46 -2.93
CA GLN A 338 -6.05 -22.35 -1.53
C GLN A 338 -7.23 -22.51 -0.57
N MET A 339 -8.42 -22.02 -0.94
CA MET A 339 -9.64 -22.28 -0.16
C MET A 339 -9.93 -23.78 -0.05
N VAL A 340 -9.78 -24.53 -1.14
CA VAL A 340 -9.97 -26.00 -1.14
C VAL A 340 -8.94 -26.68 -0.25
N ILE A 341 -7.66 -26.28 -0.35
CA ILE A 341 -6.58 -26.81 0.49
C ILE A 341 -6.91 -26.57 1.97
N LYS A 342 -7.33 -25.35 2.33
CA LYS A 342 -7.67 -25.02 3.73
C LYS A 342 -8.84 -25.83 4.28
N LEU A 343 -9.87 -26.08 3.46
CA LEU A 343 -10.97 -26.97 3.85
C LEU A 343 -10.51 -28.42 4.04
N MET A 344 -9.59 -28.91 3.19
CA MET A 344 -9.03 -30.26 3.33
C MET A 344 -8.13 -30.40 4.57
N GLU A 345 -7.27 -29.41 4.83
CA GLU A 345 -6.45 -29.34 6.04
C GLU A 345 -7.33 -29.34 7.28
N GLU A 346 -8.36 -28.47 7.31
CA GLU A 346 -9.30 -28.41 8.43
C GLU A 346 -9.93 -29.76 8.71
N LYS A 347 -10.49 -30.41 7.67
CA LYS A 347 -11.09 -31.73 7.80
C LYS A 347 -10.11 -32.75 8.37
N HIS A 348 -8.88 -32.79 7.86
CA HIS A 348 -7.87 -33.76 8.29
C HIS A 348 -7.45 -33.58 9.75
N TYR A 349 -7.22 -32.33 10.19
CA TYR A 349 -6.90 -32.04 11.58
C TYR A 349 -8.08 -32.36 12.49
N HIS A 350 -9.29 -32.04 12.03
CA HIS A 350 -10.54 -32.27 12.75
C HIS A 350 -10.80 -33.77 13.00
N GLU A 351 -10.51 -34.64 12.02
CA GLU A 351 -10.56 -36.11 12.17
C GLU A 351 -9.66 -36.63 13.30
N SER A 352 -8.59 -35.90 13.62
CA SER A 352 -7.68 -36.20 14.75
C SER A 352 -8.03 -35.45 16.04
N GLY A 353 -9.21 -34.82 16.09
CA GLY A 353 -9.68 -33.97 17.19
C GLY A 353 -8.96 -32.63 17.31
N LYS A 354 -8.00 -32.31 16.44
CA LYS A 354 -7.14 -31.13 16.57
C LYS A 354 -7.63 -29.98 15.71
N VAL A 355 -7.22 -28.77 16.08
CA VAL A 355 -7.36 -27.59 15.21
C VAL A 355 -6.12 -27.46 14.34
N VAL A 356 -6.28 -26.87 13.15
CA VAL A 356 -5.14 -26.50 12.31
C VAL A 356 -4.22 -25.55 13.11
N PRO A 357 -2.90 -25.79 13.15
CA PRO A 357 -1.96 -24.93 13.86
C PRO A 357 -2.04 -23.49 13.34
N VAL A 358 -1.93 -22.54 14.26
CA VAL A 358 -1.80 -21.12 13.92
C VAL A 358 -0.52 -20.93 13.13
N VAL A 359 -0.65 -20.34 11.94
CA VAL A 359 0.47 -19.79 11.19
C VAL A 359 0.43 -18.28 11.31
N PRO A 360 1.54 -17.56 11.07
CA PRO A 360 1.53 -16.12 11.19
C PRO A 360 0.33 -15.52 10.45
N THR A 361 0.16 -15.85 9.15
CA THR A 361 -0.77 -15.24 8.19
C THR A 361 -2.26 -15.55 8.36
N ASP A 362 -2.58 -16.51 9.21
CA ASP A 362 -3.91 -17.07 9.38
C ASP A 362 -3.96 -17.81 10.72
N ASP A 363 -4.69 -17.25 11.67
CA ASP A 363 -4.97 -17.88 12.96
C ASP A 363 -6.11 -18.91 12.88
N GLY A 364 -6.70 -19.08 11.68
CA GLY A 364 -7.82 -19.97 11.37
C GLY A 364 -9.17 -19.47 11.89
N THR A 365 -9.23 -18.34 12.60
CA THR A 365 -10.43 -17.86 13.31
C THR A 365 -11.61 -17.68 12.36
N THR A 366 -11.40 -17.04 11.22
CA THR A 366 -12.45 -16.78 10.23
C THR A 366 -13.02 -18.08 9.65
N LEU A 367 -12.14 -19.02 9.28
CA LEU A 367 -12.56 -20.31 8.74
C LEU A 367 -13.35 -21.09 9.80
N ARG A 368 -12.82 -21.17 11.03
CA ARG A 368 -13.47 -21.83 12.16
C ARG A 368 -14.87 -21.27 12.42
N LYS A 369 -15.01 -19.94 12.53
CA LYS A 369 -16.31 -19.28 12.71
C LYS A 369 -17.29 -19.62 11.57
N SER A 370 -16.83 -19.60 10.32
CA SER A 370 -17.70 -19.89 9.17
C SER A 370 -18.21 -21.33 9.19
N LEU A 371 -17.34 -22.29 9.50
CA LEU A 371 -17.67 -23.71 9.56
C LEU A 371 -18.56 -24.01 10.76
N LEU A 372 -18.24 -23.43 11.92
CA LEU A 372 -19.05 -23.55 13.13
C LEU A 372 -20.45 -23.01 12.94
N MET A 373 -20.58 -21.83 12.32
CA MET A 373 -21.88 -21.24 12.05
C MET A 373 -22.67 -22.03 11.00
N LYS A 374 -22.00 -22.54 9.96
CA LYS A 374 -22.64 -23.39 8.95
C LYS A 374 -23.24 -24.64 9.58
N ASP A 375 -22.44 -25.40 10.31
CA ASP A 375 -22.90 -26.66 10.94
C ASP A 375 -23.90 -26.39 12.07
N CYS A 376 -23.77 -25.25 12.77
CA CYS A 376 -24.79 -24.78 13.70
C CYS A 376 -26.14 -24.60 13.01
N ILE A 377 -26.17 -23.94 11.85
CA ILE A 377 -27.42 -23.72 11.10
C ILE A 377 -27.97 -25.05 10.57
N ASP A 378 -27.12 -25.85 9.94
CA ASP A 378 -27.51 -27.05 9.20
C ASP A 378 -27.92 -28.20 10.17
N ASP A 379 -27.11 -28.47 11.20
CA ASP A 379 -27.24 -29.66 12.05
C ASP A 379 -27.81 -29.38 13.45
N LEU A 380 -27.98 -28.12 13.84
CA LEU A 380 -28.54 -27.77 15.16
C LEU A 380 -29.81 -26.91 15.07
N VAL A 381 -29.74 -25.73 14.44
CA VAL A 381 -30.86 -24.78 14.35
C VAL A 381 -32.01 -25.36 13.54
N ARG A 382 -31.74 -25.93 12.35
CA ARG A 382 -32.79 -26.53 11.51
C ARG A 382 -33.48 -27.71 12.23
N PRO A 383 -32.76 -28.71 12.78
CA PRO A 383 -33.39 -29.77 13.57
C PRO A 383 -34.20 -29.27 14.77
N LEU A 384 -33.70 -28.28 15.53
CA LEU A 384 -34.45 -27.68 16.65
C LEU A 384 -35.75 -27.02 16.18
N ARG A 385 -35.71 -26.26 15.08
CA ARG A 385 -36.92 -25.65 14.48
C ARG A 385 -37.89 -26.72 13.98
N SER A 386 -37.39 -27.77 13.34
CA SER A 386 -38.20 -28.92 12.91
C SER A 386 -38.85 -29.65 14.09
N ALA A 387 -38.20 -29.64 15.27
CA ALA A 387 -38.74 -30.19 16.52
C ALA A 387 -39.65 -29.21 17.29
N GLY A 388 -39.96 -28.04 16.73
CA GLY A 388 -40.92 -27.08 17.28
C GLY A 388 -40.33 -25.97 18.15
N TRP A 389 -39.01 -25.80 18.18
CA TRP A 389 -38.35 -24.77 18.99
C TRP A 389 -38.11 -23.46 18.21
N ALA A 390 -38.33 -22.33 18.86
CA ALA A 390 -37.83 -21.03 18.42
C ALA A 390 -36.38 -20.86 18.93
N VAL A 391 -35.44 -20.49 18.06
CA VAL A 391 -34.01 -20.49 18.40
C VAL A 391 -33.45 -19.07 18.39
N GLU A 392 -32.79 -18.69 19.48
CA GLU A 392 -32.07 -17.42 19.65
C GLU A 392 -30.58 -17.70 19.92
N PHE A 393 -29.69 -16.88 19.34
CA PHE A 393 -28.26 -16.92 19.64
C PHE A 393 -27.97 -16.06 20.87
N THR A 394 -27.08 -16.52 21.74
CA THR A 394 -26.60 -15.71 22.88
C THR A 394 -25.32 -14.95 22.53
N GLU A 395 -25.11 -13.78 23.13
CA GLU A 395 -23.96 -12.90 22.84
C GLU A 395 -22.59 -13.51 23.19
N ASP A 396 -22.53 -14.53 24.06
CA ASP A 396 -21.30 -15.20 24.54
C ASP A 396 -20.62 -16.15 23.53
N SER A 397 -20.80 -15.93 22.23
CA SER A 397 -20.24 -16.81 21.19
C SER A 397 -18.76 -16.49 20.88
N SER A 398 -17.95 -17.53 20.66
CA SER A 398 -16.51 -17.41 20.33
C SER A 398 -16.20 -18.04 18.96
N ASP A 399 -14.91 -18.14 18.59
CA ASP A 399 -14.48 -18.89 17.40
C ASP A 399 -14.41 -20.40 17.61
N ILE A 400 -14.46 -20.85 18.87
CA ILE A 400 -14.35 -22.26 19.26
C ILE A 400 -15.67 -22.83 19.82
N TYR A 401 -16.69 -22.00 20.08
CA TYR A 401 -18.03 -22.46 20.41
C TYR A 401 -19.12 -21.40 20.12
N VAL A 402 -20.35 -21.85 19.92
CA VAL A 402 -21.56 -21.01 19.84
C VAL A 402 -22.56 -21.50 20.89
N LYS A 403 -23.26 -20.58 21.55
CA LYS A 403 -24.33 -20.89 22.50
C LYS A 403 -25.67 -20.44 21.94
N LEU A 404 -26.69 -21.27 22.13
CA LEU A 404 -28.05 -21.06 21.63
C LEU A 404 -29.06 -21.32 22.72
N LEU A 405 -30.15 -20.56 22.70
CA LEU A 405 -31.30 -20.76 23.54
C LEU A 405 -32.50 -21.13 22.65
N ALA A 406 -32.96 -22.38 22.78
CA ALA A 406 -34.18 -22.85 22.15
C ALA A 406 -35.36 -22.63 23.13
N LYS A 407 -36.41 -21.95 22.68
CA LYS A 407 -37.60 -21.60 23.46
C LYS A 407 -38.86 -22.22 22.85
N SER A 408 -39.79 -22.59 23.71
CA SER A 408 -41.16 -22.96 23.40
C SER A 408 -42.08 -22.34 24.44
N ASP A 409 -43.39 -22.36 24.21
CA ASP A 409 -44.39 -21.80 25.15
C ASP A 409 -44.35 -22.44 26.56
N THR A 410 -43.74 -23.62 26.67
CA THR A 410 -43.75 -24.46 27.89
C THR A 410 -42.37 -24.75 28.45
N GLY A 411 -41.29 -24.23 27.86
CA GLY A 411 -39.93 -24.49 28.35
C GLY A 411 -38.82 -23.96 27.45
N SER A 412 -37.59 -24.01 27.95
CA SER A 412 -36.35 -23.63 27.26
C SER A 412 -35.33 -24.75 27.29
N LEU A 413 -34.44 -24.76 26.29
CA LEU A 413 -33.31 -25.67 26.17
C LEU A 413 -32.07 -24.86 25.75
N SER A 414 -31.06 -24.83 26.61
CA SER A 414 -29.78 -24.18 26.33
C SER A 414 -28.81 -25.18 25.72
N VAL A 415 -28.26 -24.89 24.54
CA VAL A 415 -27.35 -25.78 23.82
C VAL A 415 -26.06 -25.05 23.47
N ALA A 416 -24.92 -25.65 23.78
CA ALA A 416 -23.61 -25.22 23.27
C ALA A 416 -23.19 -26.11 22.10
N LEU A 417 -22.63 -25.52 21.05
CA LEU A 417 -21.95 -26.23 19.96
C LEU A 417 -20.48 -25.84 19.94
N LEU A 418 -19.60 -26.80 20.24
CA LEU A 418 -18.15 -26.68 20.18
C LEU A 418 -17.63 -26.93 18.76
N TYR A 419 -16.53 -26.26 18.43
CA TYR A 419 -15.82 -26.45 17.17
C TYR A 419 -15.12 -27.82 17.07
N SER A 420 -14.64 -28.39 18.17
CA SER A 420 -13.98 -29.70 18.21
C SER A 420 -14.27 -30.45 19.52
N CYS A 421 -14.15 -31.79 19.48
CA CYS A 421 -14.25 -32.68 20.64
C CYS A 421 -13.03 -32.60 21.58
N ALA A 422 -11.84 -32.26 21.08
CA ALA A 422 -10.62 -32.21 21.90
C ALA A 422 -10.38 -30.85 22.57
N SER A 423 -11.45 -30.20 23.01
CA SER A 423 -11.36 -28.97 23.80
C SER A 423 -10.93 -29.27 25.25
N ASP A 424 -10.33 -28.28 25.92
CA ASP A 424 -9.95 -28.42 27.33
C ASP A 424 -11.17 -28.76 28.19
N ASN A 425 -10.99 -29.68 29.15
CA ASN A 425 -12.04 -30.07 30.09
C ASN A 425 -12.59 -28.87 30.87
N CYS A 426 -11.76 -27.84 31.14
CA CYS A 426 -12.20 -26.60 31.76
C CYS A 426 -13.32 -25.92 30.96
N LEU A 427 -13.26 -25.93 29.63
CA LEU A 427 -14.29 -25.35 28.78
C LEU A 427 -15.60 -26.14 28.88
N TYR A 428 -15.54 -27.48 28.83
CA TYR A 428 -16.71 -28.32 29.04
C TYR A 428 -17.37 -28.07 30.40
N LYS A 429 -16.57 -27.91 31.45
CA LYS A 429 -17.03 -27.60 32.81
C LYS A 429 -17.62 -26.21 32.96
N ASP A 430 -17.16 -25.26 32.17
CA ASP A 430 -17.74 -23.94 32.15
C ASP A 430 -19.08 -23.93 31.41
N LEU A 431 -19.16 -24.59 30.25
CA LEU A 431 -20.40 -24.72 29.48
C LEU A 431 -21.49 -25.49 30.24
N GLU A 432 -21.12 -26.50 31.04
CA GLU A 432 -22.04 -27.29 31.88
C GLU A 432 -22.85 -26.42 32.86
N LYS A 433 -22.35 -25.24 33.26
CA LYS A 433 -23.04 -24.37 34.22
C LYS A 433 -24.34 -23.79 33.66
N ASP A 434 -24.36 -23.50 32.36
CA ASP A 434 -25.40 -22.69 31.71
C ASP A 434 -26.03 -23.39 30.49
N CYS A 435 -25.59 -24.60 30.14
CA CYS A 435 -26.10 -25.37 28.98
C CYS A 435 -26.61 -26.75 29.41
N ASP A 436 -27.79 -27.12 28.91
CA ASP A 436 -28.41 -28.43 29.14
C ASP A 436 -27.79 -29.54 28.28
N VAL A 437 -27.22 -29.16 27.13
CA VAL A 437 -26.57 -30.05 26.16
C VAL A 437 -25.32 -29.38 25.58
N ILE A 438 -24.23 -30.13 25.49
CA ILE A 438 -22.99 -29.69 24.85
C ILE A 438 -22.72 -30.59 23.65
N LEU A 439 -22.85 -30.04 22.45
CA LEU A 439 -22.56 -30.73 21.20
C LEU A 439 -21.20 -30.30 20.66
N TYR A 440 -20.62 -31.09 19.76
CA TYR A 440 -19.40 -30.70 19.04
C TYR A 440 -19.46 -31.12 17.58
N ARG A 441 -18.71 -30.41 16.72
CA ARG A 441 -18.52 -30.84 15.33
C ARG A 441 -17.59 -32.05 15.26
N GLY A 442 -17.81 -32.93 14.26
CA GLY A 442 -16.98 -34.09 13.93
C GLY A 442 -17.14 -35.31 14.85
N ALA A 443 -16.21 -36.26 14.73
CA ALA A 443 -16.32 -37.58 15.36
C ALA A 443 -15.95 -37.57 16.86
N PRO A 444 -16.50 -38.51 17.66
CA PRO A 444 -16.12 -38.69 19.06
C PRO A 444 -14.65 -39.13 19.20
N TYR A 445 -13.75 -38.17 19.44
CA TYR A 445 -12.32 -38.41 19.63
C TYR A 445 -11.93 -38.33 21.11
N HIS A 446 -11.70 -39.47 21.75
CA HIS A 446 -11.42 -39.58 23.20
C HIS A 446 -12.37 -38.75 24.08
N GLN A 447 -13.66 -38.66 23.71
CA GLN A 447 -14.66 -37.80 24.37
C GLN A 447 -14.69 -38.00 25.89
N GLU A 448 -14.61 -39.23 26.37
CA GLU A 448 -14.64 -39.56 27.81
C GLU A 448 -13.50 -38.89 28.60
N GLN A 449 -12.34 -38.68 27.96
CA GLN A 449 -11.20 -38.01 28.56
C GLN A 449 -11.39 -36.49 28.60
N PHE A 450 -11.83 -35.88 27.49
CA PHE A 450 -11.99 -34.42 27.38
C PHE A 450 -13.22 -33.90 28.13
N ALA A 451 -14.34 -34.63 28.10
CA ALA A 451 -15.57 -34.30 28.81
C ALA A 451 -15.66 -34.94 30.21
N ARG A 452 -14.52 -35.33 30.80
CA ARG A 452 -14.47 -36.04 32.08
C ARG A 452 -15.24 -35.29 33.17
N GLY A 453 -16.18 -36.00 33.79
CA GLY A 453 -16.95 -35.52 34.94
C GLY A 453 -18.10 -34.57 34.60
N VAL A 454 -18.35 -34.25 33.32
CA VAL A 454 -19.52 -33.47 32.88
C VAL A 454 -20.79 -34.31 33.02
N LYS A 455 -21.86 -33.73 33.55
CA LYS A 455 -23.14 -34.40 33.87
C LYS A 455 -24.21 -34.21 32.80
N VAL A 456 -24.08 -33.16 32.00
CA VAL A 456 -24.98 -32.90 30.86
C VAL A 456 -24.60 -33.75 29.64
N HIS A 457 -25.50 -33.87 28.67
CA HIS A 457 -25.21 -34.66 27.47
C HIS A 457 -24.05 -34.04 26.69
N VAL A 458 -23.08 -34.87 26.33
CA VAL A 458 -21.96 -34.51 25.44
C VAL A 458 -21.93 -35.46 24.25
N GLY A 459 -21.90 -34.92 23.04
CA GLY A 459 -21.90 -35.76 21.82
C GLY A 459 -21.71 -35.00 20.52
N PRO A 460 -21.50 -35.71 19.40
CA PRO A 460 -21.40 -35.08 18.10
C PRO A 460 -22.74 -34.46 17.70
N VAL A 461 -22.71 -33.28 17.10
CA VAL A 461 -23.92 -32.62 16.56
C VAL A 461 -24.49 -33.42 15.40
N ALA A 462 -23.60 -34.02 14.59
CA ALA A 462 -23.97 -34.88 13.49
C ALA A 462 -24.65 -36.15 14.03
N GLY A 463 -25.97 -36.25 13.81
CA GLY A 463 -26.78 -37.35 14.30
C GLY A 463 -27.44 -37.13 15.66
N TRP A 464 -27.24 -35.98 16.30
CA TRP A 464 -28.01 -35.61 17.49
C TRP A 464 -29.46 -35.28 17.11
N GLN A 465 -30.43 -35.84 17.85
CA GLN A 465 -31.84 -35.56 17.65
C GLN A 465 -32.35 -34.70 18.81
N PRO A 466 -32.79 -33.45 18.56
CA PRO A 466 -33.33 -32.62 19.61
C PRO A 466 -34.62 -33.22 20.19
N PRO A 467 -34.89 -33.03 21.49
CA PRO A 467 -36.19 -33.37 22.04
C PRO A 467 -37.29 -32.55 21.34
N LEU A 468 -38.49 -33.13 21.21
CA LEU A 468 -39.64 -32.37 20.70
C LEU A 468 -40.04 -31.29 21.71
N ALA A 469 -40.35 -30.09 21.23
CA ALA A 469 -40.98 -29.07 22.07
C ALA A 469 -42.31 -29.63 22.59
N ALA A 470 -42.64 -29.40 23.87
CA ALA A 470 -43.82 -30.04 24.47
C ALA A 470 -45.17 -29.60 23.83
N SER A 471 -45.17 -28.48 23.09
CA SER A 471 -46.28 -28.00 22.27
C SER A 471 -46.34 -28.60 20.85
N TYR A 472 -45.34 -29.39 20.44
CA TYR A 472 -45.22 -29.92 19.08
C TYR A 472 -46.18 -31.10 18.85
N LYS A 473 -47.30 -30.83 18.17
CA LYS A 473 -48.13 -31.86 17.58
C LYS A 473 -47.49 -32.32 16.28
N LYS A 474 -47.04 -33.58 16.21
CA LYS A 474 -46.61 -34.20 14.96
C LYS A 474 -47.71 -34.00 13.90
N PRO A 475 -47.38 -33.52 12.68
CA PRO A 475 -48.35 -33.53 11.60
C PRO A 475 -48.84 -34.95 11.27
#